data_AF-A0A346NN96-F1
#
_entry.id   AF-A0A346NN96-F1
#
_cell.length_a   1.000
_cell.length_b   1.000
_cell.length_c   1.000
_cell.angle_alpha   90.00
_cell.angle_beta   90.00
_cell.angle_gamma   90.00
#
_symmetry.space_group_name_H-M   'P 1'
#
loop_
_entity.id
_entity.type
_entity.pdbx_description
1 polymer ?
#
loop_
_entity_poly.entity_id
_entity_poly.type
_entity_poly.pdbx_seq_one_letter_code
_entity_poly.pdbx_strand_id
1 'polypeptide(L)'
;MHINFLCSKHTDWVYSHPADAIHFLARDELQGTMLFMDGNYRDAIAYLGCAFDICAILLEVEEGQNNKLIEKAQTISVFLCSAYDRLKLKEYRCAVEDRTAMLMVAVTRSPKISVTSPFSSQNK
;
A
#
# COMPACT_ATOMS: atom_id res chain seq x y z
N MET A 1 0.84 -13.73 13.51
CA MET A 1 -0.02 -12.59 13.88
C MET A 1 -0.57 -11.99 12.59
N HIS A 2 -1.86 -11.65 12.51
CA HIS A 2 -2.40 -10.93 11.35
C HIS A 2 -2.46 -9.44 11.69
N ILE A 3 -1.85 -8.57 10.88
CA ILE A 3 -1.81 -7.12 11.12
C ILE A 3 -2.64 -6.39 10.08
N ASN A 4 -3.62 -5.63 10.54
CA ASN A 4 -4.41 -4.67 9.76
C ASN A 4 -4.38 -3.34 10.50
N PHE A 5 -4.31 -2.25 9.76
CA PHE A 5 -4.21 -0.89 10.30
C PHE A 5 -5.53 -0.12 10.15
N LEU A 6 -6.22 -0.31 9.04
CA LEU A 6 -7.59 0.18 8.88
C LEU A 6 -8.57 -0.71 9.66
N CYS A 7 -9.55 -0.05 10.28
CA CYS A 7 -10.73 -0.73 10.77
C CYS A 7 -11.67 -1.09 9.61
N SER A 8 -12.57 -2.06 9.83
CA SER A 8 -13.50 -2.56 8.81
C SER A 8 -14.26 -1.44 8.08
N LYS A 9 -14.75 -0.44 8.83
CA LYS A 9 -15.47 0.70 8.25
C LYS A 9 -14.63 1.49 7.24
N HIS A 10 -13.35 1.73 7.53
CA HIS A 10 -12.48 2.45 6.60
C HIS A 10 -12.06 1.57 5.43
N THR A 11 -11.85 0.26 5.66
CA THR A 11 -11.64 -0.72 4.60
C THR A 11 -12.79 -0.70 3.59
N ASP A 12 -14.03 -0.83 4.07
CA ASP A 12 -15.24 -0.81 3.22
C ASP A 12 -15.37 0.50 2.44
N TRP A 13 -15.03 1.62 3.07
CA TRP A 13 -15.07 2.93 2.43
C TRP A 13 -14.06 3.04 1.27
N VAL A 14 -12.83 2.54 1.44
CA VAL A 14 -11.80 2.56 0.40
C VAL A 14 -12.22 1.72 -0.81
N TYR A 15 -12.75 0.51 -0.60
CA TYR A 15 -13.29 -0.30 -1.71
C TYR A 15 -14.43 0.40 -2.45
N SER A 16 -15.22 1.21 -1.75
CA SER A 16 -16.35 1.94 -2.34
C SER A 16 -15.93 3.25 -3.03
N HIS A 17 -14.77 3.83 -2.69
CA HIS A 17 -14.28 5.12 -3.19
C HIS A 17 -12.78 5.10 -3.54
N PRO A 18 -12.32 4.20 -4.43
CA PRO A 18 -10.89 4.02 -4.71
C PRO A 18 -10.24 5.27 -5.32
N ALA A 19 -10.95 6.02 -6.15
CA ALA A 19 -10.45 7.26 -6.74
C ALA A 19 -10.14 8.32 -5.68
N ASP A 20 -11.02 8.48 -4.69
CA ASP A 20 -10.84 9.44 -3.60
C ASP A 20 -9.76 8.96 -2.62
N ALA A 21 -9.67 7.64 -2.39
CA ALA A 21 -8.73 7.04 -1.47
C ALA A 21 -7.25 7.33 -1.82
N ILE A 22 -6.93 7.58 -3.10
CA ILE A 22 -5.58 8.02 -3.53
C ILE A 22 -5.13 9.30 -2.80
N HIS A 23 -6.05 10.23 -2.54
CA HIS A 23 -5.73 11.46 -1.82
C HIS A 23 -5.41 11.20 -0.34
N PHE A 24 -6.14 10.28 0.28
CA PHE A 24 -5.87 9.85 1.66
C PHE A 24 -4.55 9.09 1.77
N LEU A 25 -4.25 8.22 0.80
CA LEU A 25 -2.96 7.55 0.68
C LEU A 25 -1.80 8.56 0.66
N ALA A 26 -1.86 9.55 -0.24
CA ALA A 26 -0.81 10.55 -0.37
C ALA A 26 -0.63 11.39 0.91
N ARG A 27 -1.74 11.79 1.54
CA ARG A 27 -1.72 12.56 2.79
C ARG A 27 -1.10 11.76 3.94
N ASP A 28 -1.55 10.52 4.13
CA ASP A 28 -1.14 9.70 5.26
C ASP A 28 0.32 9.22 5.11
N GLU A 29 0.75 8.91 3.88
CA GLU A 29 2.16 8.63 3.57
C GLU A 29 3.06 9.82 3.92
N LEU A 30 2.70 11.03 3.49
CA LEU A 30 3.48 12.24 3.76
C LEU A 30 3.58 12.50 5.27
N GLN A 31 2.44 12.52 5.96
CA GLN A 31 2.38 12.78 7.40
C GLN A 31 3.15 11.73 8.20
N GLY A 32 2.98 10.44 7.84
CA GLY A 32 3.67 9.33 8.47
C GLY A 32 5.19 9.39 8.25
N THR A 33 5.64 9.73 7.05
CA THR A 33 7.06 9.88 6.73
C THR A 33 7.68 11.05 7.50
N MET A 34 7.01 12.20 7.59
CA MET A 34 7.48 13.34 8.39
C MET A 34 7.67 12.95 9.86
N LEU A 35 6.65 12.32 10.46
CA LEU A 35 6.72 11.84 11.85
C LEU A 35 7.86 10.82 12.04
N PHE A 36 8.08 9.94 11.07
CA PHE A 36 9.17 8.98 11.11
C PHE A 36 10.54 9.68 11.13
N MET A 37 10.73 10.68 10.27
CA MET A 37 11.98 11.45 10.21
C MET A 37 12.24 12.23 11.50
N ASP A 38 11.17 12.70 12.16
CA ASP A 38 11.24 13.37 13.46
C ASP A 38 11.47 12.40 14.64
N GLY A 39 11.54 11.09 14.39
CA GLY A 39 11.71 10.06 15.42
C GLY A 39 10.43 9.71 16.19
N ASN A 40 9.28 10.25 15.79
CA ASN A 40 7.97 9.98 16.38
C ASN A 40 7.38 8.66 15.84
N TYR A 41 8.10 7.56 16.07
CA TYR A 41 7.82 6.27 15.43
C TYR A 41 6.42 5.70 15.74
N ARG A 42 5.91 5.89 16.97
CA ARG A 42 4.58 5.39 17.34
C ARG A 42 3.47 6.05 16.54
N ASP A 43 3.55 7.38 16.39
CA ASP A 43 2.55 8.13 15.64
C ASP A 43 2.72 7.91 14.14
N ALA A 44 3.97 7.82 13.67
CA ALA A 44 4.28 7.47 12.28
C ALA A 44 3.63 6.16 11.85
N ILE A 45 3.68 5.12 12.69
CA ILE A 45 3.07 3.81 12.41
C ILE A 45 1.57 3.92 12.14
N ALA A 46 0.84 4.79 12.84
CA ALA A 46 -0.60 4.94 12.62
C ALA A 46 -0.89 5.44 11.20
N TYR A 47 -0.20 6.49 10.75
CA TYR A 47 -0.38 7.06 9.42
C TYR A 47 0.16 6.15 8.31
N LEU A 48 1.37 5.64 8.48
CA LEU A 48 2.00 4.73 7.50
C LEU A 48 1.21 3.41 7.37
N GLY A 49 0.64 2.92 8.47
CA GLY A 49 -0.21 1.73 8.47
C GLY A 49 -1.49 1.94 7.67
N CYS A 50 -2.19 3.05 7.88
CA CYS A 50 -3.35 3.42 7.08
C CYS A 50 -2.98 3.54 5.60
N ALA A 51 -1.88 4.23 5.28
CA ALA A 51 -1.39 4.36 3.91
C ALA A 51 -1.08 2.99 3.28
N PHE A 52 -0.45 2.07 4.01
CA PHE A 52 -0.16 0.71 3.55
C PHE A 52 -1.43 -0.05 3.19
N ASP A 53 -2.45 -0.02 4.05
CA ASP A 53 -3.72 -0.71 3.82
C ASP A 53 -4.49 -0.12 2.64
N ILE A 54 -4.55 1.21 2.51
CA ILE A 54 -5.15 1.86 1.34
C ILE A 54 -4.42 1.41 0.07
N CYS A 55 -3.08 1.41 0.09
CA CYS A 55 -2.28 1.01 -1.06
C CYS A 55 -2.53 -0.46 -1.46
N ALA A 56 -2.64 -1.36 -0.47
CA ALA A 56 -2.94 -2.77 -0.71
C ALA A 56 -4.33 -2.97 -1.34
N ILE A 57 -5.35 -2.25 -0.86
CA ILE A 57 -6.71 -2.30 -1.41
C ILE A 57 -6.74 -1.74 -2.84
N LEU A 58 -6.08 -0.60 -3.09
CA LEU A 58 -6.01 -0.03 -4.43
C LEU A 58 -5.31 -0.96 -5.42
N LEU A 59 -4.25 -1.65 -4.99
CA LEU A 59 -3.60 -2.67 -5.81
C LEU A 59 -4.54 -3.85 -6.11
N GLU A 60 -5.38 -4.26 -5.17
CA GLU A 60 -6.38 -5.30 -5.41
C GLU A 60 -7.44 -4.84 -6.43
N VAL A 61 -7.98 -3.63 -6.27
CA VAL A 61 -8.97 -3.04 -7.17
C VAL A 61 -8.42 -2.85 -8.59
N GLU A 62 -7.15 -2.50 -8.72
CA GLU A 62 -6.46 -2.33 -10.01
C GLU A 62 -5.78 -3.62 -10.52
N GLU A 63 -6.12 -4.78 -9.93
CA GLU A 63 -5.58 -6.10 -10.30
C GLU A 63 -4.04 -6.14 -10.39
N GLY A 64 -3.36 -5.38 -9.52
CA GLY A 64 -1.91 -5.33 -9.41
C GLY A 64 -1.20 -4.65 -10.60
N GLN A 65 -1.91 -3.92 -11.46
CA GLN A 65 -1.31 -3.37 -12.69
C GLN A 65 -0.51 -2.09 -12.48
N ASN A 66 -0.63 -1.44 -11.31
CA ASN A 66 -0.05 -0.13 -11.07
C ASN A 66 1.30 -0.22 -10.34
N ASN A 67 2.37 -0.22 -11.13
CA ASN A 67 3.75 -0.29 -10.63
C ASN A 67 4.08 0.80 -9.58
N LYS A 68 3.50 2.00 -9.71
CA LYS A 68 3.75 3.08 -8.74
C LYS A 68 3.16 2.76 -7.37
N LEU A 69 1.99 2.12 -7.32
CA LEU A 69 1.42 1.64 -6.07
C LEU A 69 2.21 0.47 -5.49
N ILE A 70 2.78 -0.41 -6.33
CA ILE A 70 3.68 -1.48 -5.87
C ILE A 70 4.91 -0.90 -5.16
N GLU A 71 5.62 0.02 -5.84
CA GLU A 71 6.80 0.70 -5.29
C GLU A 71 6.47 1.45 -4.00
N LYS A 72 5.29 2.08 -3.94
CA LYS A 72 4.81 2.79 -2.76
C LYS A 72 4.53 1.84 -1.60
N ALA A 73 3.83 0.73 -1.82
CA ALA A 73 3.56 -0.28 -0.80
C ALA A 73 4.87 -0.83 -0.18
N GLN A 74 5.87 -1.13 -1.03
CA GLN A 74 7.19 -1.56 -0.58
C GLN A 74 7.94 -0.47 0.20
N THR A 75 7.88 0.78 -0.26
CA THR A 75 8.51 1.90 0.45
C THR A 75 7.88 2.10 1.84
N ILE A 76 6.55 2.11 1.92
CA ILE A 76 5.82 2.25 3.18
C ILE A 76 6.13 1.07 4.12
N SER A 77 6.21 -0.17 3.60
CA SER A 77 6.54 -1.34 4.44
C SER A 77 7.95 -1.22 5.05
N VAL A 78 8.93 -0.69 4.31
CA VAL A 78 10.28 -0.44 4.84
C VAL A 78 10.24 0.56 6.00
N PHE A 79 9.46 1.64 5.89
CA PHE A 79 9.28 2.58 6.99
C PHE A 79 8.60 1.95 8.20
N LEU A 80 7.53 1.17 7.99
CA LEU A 80 6.84 0.45 9.06
C LEU A 80 7.77 -0.54 9.78
N CYS A 81 8.50 -1.38 9.04
CA CYS A 81 9.47 -2.31 9.62
C CYS A 81 10.54 -1.57 10.42
N SER A 82 11.09 -0.49 9.86
CA SER A 82 12.08 0.33 10.53
C SER A 82 11.54 0.96 11.82
N ALA A 83 10.29 1.43 11.81
CA ALA A 83 9.66 2.04 12.98
C ALA A 83 9.44 1.00 14.09
N TYR A 84 8.96 -0.20 13.74
CA TYR A 84 8.80 -1.30 14.69
C TYR A 84 10.15 -1.79 15.24
N ASP A 85 11.20 -1.84 14.41
CA ASP A 85 12.56 -2.14 14.87
C ASP A 85 13.08 -1.11 15.88
N ARG A 86 12.88 0.19 15.63
CA ARG A 86 13.25 1.27 16.57
C ARG A 86 12.51 1.16 17.91
N LEU A 87 11.28 0.67 17.89
CA LEU A 87 10.47 0.41 19.09
C LEU A 87 10.71 -0.97 19.72
N LYS A 88 11.60 -1.80 19.14
CA LYS A 88 11.91 -3.18 19.57
C LYS A 88 10.69 -4.12 19.55
N LEU A 89 9.76 -3.88 18.63
CA LEU A 89 8.51 -4.63 18.46
C LEU A 89 8.64 -5.64 17.30
N LYS A 90 9.55 -6.62 17.47
CA LYS A 90 9.95 -7.56 16.39
C LYS A 90 8.78 -8.34 15.78
N GLU A 91 7.81 -8.76 16.59
CA GLU A 91 6.66 -9.53 16.09
C GLU A 91 5.79 -8.73 15.10
N TYR A 92 5.63 -7.43 15.33
CA TYR A 92 4.89 -6.54 14.44
C TYR A 92 5.65 -6.28 13.15
N ARG A 93 6.97 -6.10 13.24
CA ARG A 93 7.85 -6.00 12.07
C ARG A 93 7.75 -7.25 11.19
N CYS A 94 7.87 -8.45 11.76
CA CYS A 94 7.71 -9.69 10.99
C CYS A 94 6.33 -9.80 10.35
N ALA A 95 5.25 -9.40 11.05
CA ALA A 95 3.92 -9.41 10.49
C ALA A 95 3.75 -8.46 9.28
N VAL A 96 4.42 -7.30 9.28
CA VAL A 96 4.46 -6.39 8.13
C VAL A 96 5.25 -7.01 6.97
N GLU A 97 6.40 -7.63 7.24
CA GLU A 97 7.21 -8.32 6.23
C GLU A 97 6.41 -9.45 5.56
N ASP A 98 5.77 -10.31 6.34
CA ASP A 98 4.94 -11.42 5.85
C ASP A 98 3.79 -10.89 4.98
N ARG A 99 3.09 -9.86 5.44
CA ARG A 99 1.96 -9.27 4.70
C ARG A 99 2.42 -8.60 3.41
N THR A 100 3.57 -7.94 3.43
CA THR A 100 4.17 -7.35 2.22
C THR A 100 4.54 -8.44 1.22
N ALA A 101 5.17 -9.53 1.67
CA ALA A 101 5.52 -10.66 0.81
C ALA A 101 4.28 -11.28 0.16
N MET A 102 3.21 -11.48 0.93
CA MET A 102 1.93 -11.98 0.40
C MET A 102 1.34 -11.05 -0.66
N LEU A 103 1.35 -9.74 -0.42
CA LEU A 103 0.89 -8.74 -1.39
C LEU A 103 1.72 -8.78 -2.68
N MET A 104 3.05 -8.85 -2.58
CA MET A 104 3.93 -8.92 -3.75
C MET A 104 3.72 -10.19 -4.58
N VAL A 105 3.49 -11.33 -3.93
CA VAL A 105 3.15 -12.58 -4.62
C VAL A 105 1.81 -12.46 -5.36
N ALA A 106 0.79 -11.86 -4.73
CA ALA A 106 -0.52 -11.67 -5.35
C ALA A 106 -0.43 -10.78 -6.60
N VAL A 107 0.28 -9.66 -6.50
CA VAL A 107 0.46 -8.73 -7.62
C VAL A 107 1.26 -9.35 -8.76
N THR A 108 2.30 -10.14 -8.47
CA THR A 108 3.13 -10.78 -9.51
C THR A 108 2.39 -11.88 -10.28
N ARG A 109 1.39 -12.53 -9.66
CA ARG A 109 0.57 -13.58 -10.29
C ARG A 109 -0.57 -13.02 -11.14
N SER A 110 -0.85 -11.73 -11.07
CA SER A 110 -1.91 -11.10 -11.84
C SER A 110 -1.47 -10.98 -13.32
N PRO A 111 -2.24 -11.52 -14.27
CA PRO A 111 -1.84 -11.50 -15.68
C PRO A 111 -1.74 -10.05 -16.15
N LYS A 112 -0.57 -9.67 -16.68
CA LYS A 112 -0.40 -8.39 -17.38
C LYS A 112 -1.26 -8.45 -18.64
N ILE A 113 -2.47 -7.93 -18.62
CA ILE A 113 -3.26 -7.76 -19.84
C ILE A 113 -2.55 -6.67 -20.65
N SER A 114 -1.73 -7.11 -21.61
CA SER A 114 -1.25 -6.23 -22.67
C SER A 114 -2.47 -5.84 -23.51
N VAL A 115 -3.01 -4.64 -23.29
CA VAL A 115 -3.97 -4.05 -24.21
C VAL A 115 -3.22 -3.73 -25.50
N THR A 116 -3.13 -4.72 -26.40
CA THR A 116 -2.83 -4.45 -27.80
C THR A 116 -4.05 -3.74 -28.37
N SER A 117 -3.96 -2.41 -28.49
CA SER A 117 -4.94 -1.62 -29.22
C SER A 117 -5.09 -2.16 -30.65
N PRO A 118 -6.29 -2.58 -31.10
CA PRO A 118 -6.56 -2.79 -32.50
C PRO A 118 -7.13 -1.48 -33.06
N PHE A 119 -6.27 -0.50 -33.32
CA PHE A 119 -6.63 0.57 -34.26
C PHE A 119 -6.06 0.23 -35.63
N SER A 120 -6.81 -0.61 -36.33
CA SER A 120 -6.86 -0.60 -37.79
C SER A 120 -7.34 0.79 -38.24
N SER A 121 -6.53 1.45 -39.04
CA SER A 121 -6.99 2.53 -39.91
C SER A 121 -6.45 2.25 -41.31
N GLN A 122 -7.27 1.52 -42.07
CA GLN A 122 -7.35 1.72 -43.51
C GLN A 122 -7.89 3.13 -43.77
N ASN A 123 -7.31 3.78 -44.78
CA ASN A 123 -7.85 4.83 -45.67
C ASN A 123 -7.00 6.10 -45.74
N LYS A 124 -6.06 6.14 -46.69
CA LYS A 124 -6.25 6.76 -48.03
C LYS A 124 -5.04 6.48 -48.92
#